data_AF-A0A0E0TDF8-F1
#
_entry.id   AF-A0A0E0TDF8-F1
#
_cell.length_a   1.000
_cell.length_b   1.000
_cell.length_c   1.000
_cell.angle_alpha   90.00
_cell.angle_beta   90.00
_cell.angle_gamma   90.00
#
_symmetry.space_group_name_H-M   'P 1'
#
loop_
_entity.id
_entity.type
_entity.pdbx_description
1 polymer ?
#
loop_
_entity_poly.entity_id
_entity_poly.type
_entity_poly.pdbx_seq_one_letter_code
_entity_poly.pdbx_strand_id
1 'polypeptide(L)'
;MYGISPVVFKRLMAYFAGEKDIQKVVLFGSRARGTARYNSDIDLCVDYTGKQKWKIKEDIDEIVGIYSCDVLFFDALNEAIRREIERDGKTIYEKARS
;
A
#
# COMPACT_ATOMS: atom_id res chain seq x y z
N MET A 1 3.84 10.62 7.98
CA MET A 1 4.91 9.65 7.63
C MET A 1 4.88 9.47 6.11
N TYR A 2 6.02 9.40 5.40
CA TYR A 2 6.08 9.27 3.93
C TYR A 2 5.26 10.31 3.13
N GLY A 3 5.11 11.52 3.66
CA GLY A 3 4.25 12.56 3.08
C GLY A 3 2.73 12.26 3.14
N ILE A 4 2.32 11.17 3.78
CA ILE A 4 0.91 10.78 3.98
C ILE A 4 0.41 11.42 5.27
N SER A 5 -0.82 11.97 5.24
CA SER A 5 -1.51 12.49 6.42
C SER A 5 -1.46 11.46 7.56
N PRO A 6 -1.06 11.85 8.79
CA PRO A 6 -1.00 10.93 9.92
C PRO A 6 -2.34 10.21 10.19
N VAL A 7 -3.47 10.89 9.95
CA VAL A 7 -4.81 10.33 10.11
C VAL A 7 -5.07 9.23 9.09
N VAL A 8 -4.78 9.50 7.81
CA VAL A 8 -4.93 8.51 6.71
C VAL A 8 -4.02 7.31 6.95
N PHE A 9 -2.74 7.56 7.28
CA PHE A 9 -1.79 6.49 7.56
C PHE A 9 -2.25 5.59 8.71
N LYS A 10 -2.77 6.18 9.80
CA LYS A 10 -3.32 5.41 10.93
C LYS A 10 -4.53 4.57 10.52
N ARG A 11 -5.44 5.10 9.69
CA ARG A 11 -6.61 4.35 9.18
C ARG A 11 -6.18 3.18 8.30
N LEU A 12 -5.21 3.38 7.41
CA LEU A 12 -4.65 2.32 6.58
C LEU A 12 -4.05 1.20 7.44
N MET A 13 -3.22 1.55 8.43
CA MET A 13 -2.63 0.56 9.34
C MET A 13 -3.67 -0.23 10.13
N ALA A 14 -4.74 0.43 10.59
CA ALA A 14 -5.85 -0.23 11.27
C ALA A 14 -6.60 -1.19 10.34
N TYR A 15 -6.83 -0.79 9.08
CA TYR A 15 -7.45 -1.63 8.06
C TYR A 15 -6.59 -2.86 7.74
N PHE A 16 -5.30 -2.68 7.47
CA PHE A 16 -4.39 -3.80 7.17
C PHE A 16 -4.30 -4.81 8.33
N ALA A 17 -4.30 -4.34 9.57
CA ALA A 17 -4.31 -5.19 10.76
C ALA A 17 -5.64 -5.94 10.95
N GLY A 18 -6.75 -5.36 10.51
CA GLY A 18 -8.08 -5.96 10.59
C GLY A 18 -8.38 -6.96 9.47
N GLU A 19 -7.71 -6.85 8.32
CA GLU A 19 -7.90 -7.75 7.20
C GLU A 19 -6.98 -8.98 7.30
N LYS A 20 -7.57 -10.12 7.63
CA LYS A 20 -6.86 -11.37 7.92
C LYS A 20 -6.03 -11.89 6.75
N ASP A 21 -6.47 -11.59 5.53
CA ASP A 21 -5.90 -12.11 4.30
C ASP A 21 -4.75 -11.22 3.76
N ILE A 22 -4.51 -10.03 4.34
CA ILE A 22 -3.33 -9.21 4.05
C ILE A 22 -2.14 -9.73 4.88
N GLN A 23 -1.09 -10.17 4.20
CA GLN A 23 0.15 -10.65 4.84
C GLN A 23 1.18 -9.54 4.95
N LYS A 24 1.26 -8.67 3.95
CA LYS A 24 2.26 -7.61 3.85
C LYS A 24 1.77 -6.47 2.97
N VAL A 25 2.14 -5.24 3.31
CA VAL A 25 1.91 -4.07 2.45
C VAL A 25 3.22 -3.30 2.31
N VAL A 26 3.60 -3.04 1.06
CA VAL A 26 4.77 -2.26 0.70
C VAL A 26 4.32 -0.96 0.05
N LEU A 27 4.75 0.17 0.61
CA LEU A 27 4.69 1.47 -0.04
C LEU A 27 5.82 1.55 -1.06
N PHE A 28 5.52 1.91 -2.30
CA PHE A 28 6.52 2.16 -3.33
C PHE A 28 6.32 3.54 -3.97
N GLY A 29 6.92 3.78 -5.13
CA GLY A 29 6.72 5.01 -5.87
C GLY A 29 7.35 6.24 -5.23
N SER A 30 6.79 7.40 -5.58
CA SER A 30 7.38 8.71 -5.23
C SER A 30 7.46 8.95 -3.72
N ARG A 31 6.48 8.44 -2.96
CA ARG A 31 6.40 8.58 -1.49
C ARG A 31 7.43 7.73 -0.78
N ALA A 32 7.69 6.52 -1.26
CA ALA A 32 8.73 5.65 -0.73
C ALA A 32 10.15 6.23 -0.98
N ARG A 33 10.37 6.85 -2.14
CA ARG A 33 11.62 7.53 -2.51
C ARG A 33 11.85 8.88 -1.82
N GLY A 34 10.81 9.48 -1.23
CA GLY A 34 10.88 10.82 -0.66
C GLY A 34 10.89 11.95 -1.68
N THR A 35 10.51 11.67 -2.94
CA THR A 35 10.42 12.66 -4.03
C THR A 35 8.98 13.11 -4.30
N ALA A 36 8.03 12.74 -3.43
CA ALA A 36 6.61 13.05 -3.58
C ALA A 36 6.30 14.54 -3.36
N ARG A 37 5.31 15.03 -4.10
CA ARG A 37 4.66 16.33 -3.88
C ARG A 37 3.41 16.14 -3.02
N TYR A 38 2.81 17.23 -2.56
CA TYR A 38 1.63 17.19 -1.69
C TYR A 38 0.43 16.47 -2.33
N ASN A 39 0.33 16.51 -3.67
CA ASN A 39 -0.72 15.90 -4.48
C ASN A 39 -0.29 14.59 -5.16
N SER A 40 0.87 14.03 -4.83
CA SER A 40 1.30 12.75 -5.39
C SER A 40 0.42 11.60 -4.92
N ASP A 41 0.23 10.62 -5.79
CA ASP A 41 -0.53 9.41 -5.47
C ASP A 41 0.17 8.58 -4.38
N ILE A 42 -0.59 7.68 -3.76
CA ILE A 42 -0.10 6.67 -2.82
C ILE A 42 0.00 5.34 -3.57
N ASP A 43 1.21 4.81 -3.71
CA ASP A 43 1.44 3.55 -4.43
C ASP A 43 1.64 2.40 -3.44
N LEU A 44 0.71 1.44 -3.41
CA LEU A 44 0.74 0.30 -2.49
C LEU A 44 0.80 -1.02 -3.24
N CYS A 45 1.71 -1.88 -2.81
CA CYS A 45 1.74 -3.28 -3.22
C CYS A 45 1.33 -4.17 -2.04
N VAL A 46 0.26 -4.93 -2.23
CA VAL A 46 -0.38 -5.74 -1.19
C VAL A 46 -0.12 -7.22 -1.47
N ASP A 47 0.44 -7.92 -0.49
CA ASP A 47 0.48 -9.38 -0.45
C ASP A 47 -0.81 -9.86 0.20
N TYR A 48 -1.70 -10.41 -0.62
CA TYR A 48 -3.07 -10.72 -0.26
C TYR A 48 -3.43 -12.14 -0.69
N THR A 49 -3.89 -12.95 0.26
CA THR A 49 -4.24 -14.37 0.05
C THR A 49 -5.73 -14.58 -0.22
N GLY A 50 -6.55 -13.55 -0.07
CA GLY A 50 -8.00 -13.61 -0.29
C GLY A 50 -8.38 -13.52 -1.77
N LYS A 51 -9.65 -13.77 -2.06
CA LYS A 51 -10.17 -13.77 -3.44
C LYS A 51 -10.66 -12.40 -3.92
N GLN A 52 -11.14 -11.56 -2.99
CA GLN A 52 -11.85 -10.32 -3.31
C GLN A 52 -10.89 -9.12 -3.36
N LYS A 53 -9.96 -9.14 -4.32
CA LYS A 53 -8.98 -8.05 -4.50
C LYS A 53 -9.61 -6.69 -4.79
N TRP A 54 -10.72 -6.68 -5.53
CA TRP A 54 -11.46 -5.46 -5.87
C TRP A 54 -11.94 -4.73 -4.61
N LYS A 55 -12.43 -5.48 -3.61
CA LYS A 55 -12.88 -4.93 -2.33
C LYS A 55 -11.73 -4.27 -1.57
N ILE A 56 -10.54 -4.89 -1.57
CA ILE A 56 -9.35 -4.30 -0.94
C ILE A 56 -8.98 -2.96 -1.60
N LYS A 57 -9.11 -2.86 -2.93
CA LYS A 57 -8.88 -1.59 -3.63
C LYS A 57 -9.90 -0.52 -3.22
N GLU A 58 -11.19 -0.86 -3.24
CA GLU A 58 -12.27 0.07 -2.88
C GLU A 58 -12.16 0.57 -1.43
N ASP A 59 -11.92 -0.34 -0.48
CA ASP A 59 -11.76 0.01 0.93
C ASP A 59 -10.54 0.95 1.14
N ILE A 60 -9.42 0.68 0.45
CA ILE A 60 -8.23 1.54 0.52
C ILE A 60 -8.50 2.92 -0.09
N ASP A 61 -9.17 2.98 -1.25
CA ASP A 61 -9.55 4.23 -1.92
C ASP A 61 -10.44 5.10 -1.01
N GLU A 62 -11.42 4.49 -0.34
CA GLU A 62 -12.27 5.19 0.63
C GLU A 62 -11.46 5.72 1.83
N ILE A 63 -10.46 4.96 2.29
CA ILE A 63 -9.61 5.37 3.41
C ILE A 63 -8.70 6.55 3.04
N VAL A 64 -8.10 6.54 1.84
CA VAL A 64 -7.19 7.60 1.39
C VAL A 64 -7.92 8.90 1.03
N GLY A 65 -9.19 8.79 0.59
CA GLY A 65 -10.08 9.93 0.38
C GLY A 65 -9.61 10.87 -0.72
N ILE A 66 -9.06 12.04 -0.33
CA ILE A 66 -8.67 13.10 -1.27
C ILE A 66 -7.40 12.79 -2.08
N TYR A 67 -6.63 11.79 -1.64
CA TYR A 67 -5.47 11.31 -2.38
C TYR A 67 -5.91 10.21 -3.34
N SER A 68 -5.33 10.14 -4.54
CA SER A 68 -5.44 8.95 -5.36
C SER A 68 -4.48 7.86 -4.84
N CYS A 69 -4.90 6.60 -4.92
CA CYS A 69 -4.09 5.44 -4.56
C CYS A 69 -4.01 4.47 -5.74
N ASP A 70 -2.80 4.01 -6.08
CA ASP A 70 -2.66 2.81 -6.91
C ASP A 70 -2.40 1.60 -6.00
N VAL A 71 -3.25 0.58 -6.15
CA VAL A 71 -3.17 -0.66 -5.38
C VAL A 71 -2.88 -1.82 -6.33
N LEU A 72 -1.69 -2.38 -6.18
CA LEU A 72 -1.21 -3.55 -6.90
C LEU A 72 -1.08 -4.75 -5.98
N PHE A 73 -1.05 -5.95 -6.57
CA PHE A 73 -0.90 -7.20 -5.84
C PHE A 73 0.35 -7.93 -6.32
N PHE A 74 1.10 -8.57 -5.40
CA PHE A 74 2.39 -9.20 -5.68
C PHE A 74 2.36 -10.25 -6.80
N ASP A 75 1.23 -10.93 -6.98
CA ASP A 75 1.04 -11.96 -7.99
C ASP A 75 0.75 -11.40 -9.39
N ALA A 76 0.51 -10.10 -9.53
CA ALA A 76 0.18 -9.44 -10.79
C ALA A 76 1.21 -8.36 -11.21
N LEU A 77 2.37 -8.30 -10.57
CA LEU A 77 3.40 -7.31 -10.89
C LEU A 77 4.20 -7.67 -12.13
N ASN A 78 4.47 -6.67 -12.97
CA ASN A 78 5.48 -6.73 -14.01
C ASN A 78 6.89 -6.53 -13.45
N GLU A 79 7.92 -6.88 -14.23
CA GLU A 79 9.33 -6.82 -13.81
C GLU A 79 9.81 -5.42 -13.41
N ALA A 80 9.30 -4.36 -14.07
CA ALA A 80 9.70 -3.00 -13.76
C ALA A 80 9.24 -2.60 -12.35
N ILE A 81 7.99 -2.90 -12.01
CA ILE A 81 7.41 -2.61 -10.69
C ILE A 81 8.05 -3.49 -9.61
N ARG A 82 8.33 -4.77 -9.91
CA ARG A 82 9.07 -5.65 -8.98
C ARG A 82 10.42 -5.05 -8.59
N ARG A 83 11.22 -4.64 -9.57
CA ARG A 83 12.53 -4.01 -9.33
C ARG A 83 12.42 -2.69 -8.57
N GLU A 84 11.39 -1.89 -8.85
CA GLU A 84 11.14 -0.66 -8.11
C GLU A 84 10.84 -0.94 -6.63
N ILE A 85 9.97 -1.91 -6.35
CA ILE A 85 9.64 -2.35 -4.99
C ILE A 85 10.87 -2.90 -4.27
N GLU A 86 11.68 -3.73 -4.94
CA GLU A 86 12.91 -4.28 -4.37
C GLU A 86 13.94 -3.19 -4.02
N ARG A 87 14.09 -2.17 -4.88
CA ARG A 87 15.08 -1.11 -4.69
C ARG A 87 14.64 -0.07 -3.66
N ASP A 88 13.41 0.43 -3.78
CA ASP A 88 12.95 1.62 -3.06
C ASP A 88 11.80 1.35 -2.08
N GLY A 89 11.16 0.18 -2.18
CA GLY A 89 9.96 -0.15 -1.42
C GLY A 89 10.18 -0.10 0.09
N LYS A 90 9.15 0.37 0.81
CA LYS A 90 9.11 0.42 2.27
C LYS A 90 7.99 -0.48 2.75
N THR A 91 8.33 -1.55 3.47
CA THR A 91 7.32 -2.37 4.14
C THR A 91 6.69 -1.52 5.24
N ILE A 92 5.40 -1.22 5.11
CA ILE A 92 4.65 -0.39 6.08
C ILE A 92 3.77 -1.24 6.98
N TYR A 93 3.41 -2.45 6.55
CA TYR A 93 2.70 -3.44 7.35
C TYR A 93 3.22 -4.83 7.00
N GLU A 94 3.42 -5.66 8.02
CA GLU A 94 3.72 -7.08 7.88
C GLU A 94 3.02 -7.81 9.04
N LYS A 95 2.23 -8.83 8.70
CA LYS A 95 1.51 -9.61 9.69
C LYS A 95 2.53 -10.38 10.53
N ALA A 96 2.44 -10.24 11.85
CA ALA A 96 3.31 -10.99 12.75
C ALA A 96 3.13 -12.49 12.50
N ARG A 97 4.24 -13.21 12.30
CA ARG A 97 4.24 -14.67 12.29
C ARG A 97 4.03 -15.13 13.73
N SER A 98 2.83 -15.60 14.03
CA SER A 98 2.53 -16.40 15.22
C SER A 98 3.08 -17.81 15.09
#